data_AF-A0A2G8KEI8-F1
#
_entry.id   AF-A0A2G8KEI8-F1
#
_cell.length_a   1.000
_cell.length_b   1.000
_cell.length_c   1.000
_cell.angle_alpha   90.00
_cell.angle_beta   90.00
_cell.angle_gamma   90.00
#
_symmetry.space_group_name_H-M   'P 1'
#
loop_
_entity.id
_entity.type
_entity.pdbx_description
1 polymer ?
#
loop_
_entity_poly.entity_id
_entity_poly.type
_entity_poly.pdbx_seq_one_letter_code
_entity_poly.pdbx_strand_id
1 'polypeptide(L)'
;MASTSDKAACRTKMKLECVIHVSKTASGKVTAFTNISKAKVIRCANEWKALGGELGDFANTLLSDNADLNLTLDTTTCGYHRQCYMKFTDVSKISRAKSKLTQSVEDLPAQTDTADFRDFSHNDQSGKASRVPDGYSGSLQTAAQIRNDEKLLLYIRDQDLVALEAKYHKTCYQQYVRVLSTQKKQDGLLGIKQYQKAYEIFCHDIVEERIVKNAEIFRLTKLLQIFKGYVHKFENLDAAKYRTYSLQHRLKGSYPQLVFLRPSRKNLSCLVYSDNLTTADVVEDLPFDDDNSFESSTSDTDDIIPSVKNPSPTSIRDLYMSAQNLKSSVTQHHFEPMEWPPTAAALNLSNAEHVVPTKLYNFLAWVVGASEEPVITSKVKVEDSVHHKLLSVAQDVMQLAFKGKKMTPKYLSLGMAVRHLTGSAQLIGLLNGLSHCSSHSVVLEHDTALAQQHLDHTDALPATIVPGEFLTFVWDNIDFGEETLTGKGTTHSTNGLQSSEESMTSLKYKEFR
;
A
#
# COMPACT_ATOMS: atom_id res chain seq x y z
N MET A 1 60.65 33.74 -20.57
CA MET A 1 61.15 33.12 -19.32
C MET A 1 60.09 33.33 -18.26
N ALA A 2 59.67 32.22 -17.64
CA ALA A 2 58.88 32.02 -16.41
C ALA A 2 57.62 32.87 -16.21
N SER A 3 56.38 32.37 -16.41
CA SER A 3 55.68 31.28 -15.70
C SER A 3 55.41 31.57 -14.22
N THR A 4 54.27 32.21 -13.94
CA THR A 4 53.65 32.21 -12.62
C THR A 4 52.95 30.87 -12.42
N SER A 5 53.57 30.01 -11.62
CA SER A 5 53.06 28.69 -11.26
C SER A 5 51.88 28.79 -10.30
N ASP A 6 50.75 28.22 -10.72
CA ASP A 6 49.70 27.72 -9.84
C ASP A 6 50.29 26.76 -8.80
N LYS A 7 50.26 27.16 -7.52
CA LYS A 7 50.35 26.21 -6.41
C LYS A 7 48.95 25.65 -6.15
N ALA A 8 48.51 24.76 -7.04
CA ALA A 8 47.48 23.79 -6.72
C ALA A 8 48.00 22.95 -5.54
N ALA A 9 47.39 23.13 -4.37
CA ALA A 9 47.61 22.26 -3.23
C ALA A 9 47.19 20.83 -3.63
N CYS A 10 48.20 20.00 -3.91
CA CYS A 10 48.06 18.57 -4.12
C CYS A 10 47.47 17.95 -2.83
N ARG A 11 46.14 17.84 -2.76
CA ARG A 11 45.47 17.01 -1.76
C ARG A 11 45.63 15.56 -2.20
N THR A 12 46.66 14.91 -1.67
CA THR A 12 46.78 13.46 -1.62
C THR A 12 45.43 12.87 -1.15
N LYS A 13 44.71 12.12 -2.00
CA LYS A 13 43.46 11.45 -1.60
C LYS A 13 43.78 10.47 -0.47
N MET A 14 43.49 10.84 0.78
CA MET A 14 43.54 9.91 1.91
C MET A 14 42.54 8.77 1.64
N LYS A 15 43.02 7.53 1.72
CA LYS A 15 42.23 6.32 1.46
C LYS A 15 41.39 6.03 2.70
N LEU A 16 40.07 6.05 2.57
CA LEU A 16 39.15 5.75 3.68
C LEU A 16 39.17 4.25 4.01
N GLU A 17 39.33 3.91 5.29
CA GLU A 17 39.32 2.52 5.77
C GLU A 17 38.01 2.18 6.51
N CYS A 18 37.52 0.94 6.32
CA CYS A 18 36.28 0.48 6.92
C CYS A 18 36.51 -0.02 8.35
N VAL A 19 36.08 0.73 9.37
CA VAL A 19 36.29 0.39 10.79
C VAL A 19 35.24 -0.56 11.37
N ILE A 20 34.17 -0.88 10.64
CA ILE A 20 33.06 -1.75 11.10
C ILE A 20 33.05 -3.06 10.32
N HIS A 21 34.20 -3.66 10.03
CA HIS A 21 34.29 -4.77 9.07
C HIS A 21 33.71 -6.11 9.59
N VAL A 22 32.38 -6.22 9.61
CA VAL A 22 31.63 -7.38 10.14
C VAL A 22 31.58 -8.57 9.17
N SER A 23 31.80 -8.35 7.87
CA SER A 23 31.71 -9.40 6.85
C SER A 23 33.05 -9.53 6.15
N LYS A 24 33.78 -10.64 6.34
CA LYS A 24 35.10 -10.89 5.72
C LYS A 24 35.10 -10.82 4.17
N THR A 25 33.92 -10.89 3.56
CA THR A 25 33.67 -10.79 2.12
C THR A 25 33.26 -9.38 1.65
N ALA A 26 33.19 -8.39 2.55
CA ALA A 26 32.77 -7.04 2.18
C ALA A 26 33.89 -6.32 1.42
N SER A 27 33.83 -6.38 0.10
CA SER A 27 34.59 -5.52 -0.82
C SER A 27 33.68 -4.47 -1.44
N GLY A 28 34.16 -3.22 -1.56
CA GLY A 28 33.39 -2.15 -2.19
C GLY A 28 33.77 -0.76 -1.73
N LYS A 29 33.03 0.25 -2.21
CA LYS A 29 33.27 1.67 -1.87
C LYS A 29 33.04 1.91 -0.38
N VAL A 30 34.06 2.42 0.30
CA VAL A 30 33.97 2.88 1.70
C VAL A 30 33.27 4.24 1.74
N THR A 31 32.24 4.35 2.57
CA THR A 31 31.48 5.59 2.78
C THR A 31 31.97 6.28 4.05
N ALA A 32 32.29 7.56 3.99
CA ALA A 32 32.70 8.33 5.16
C ALA A 32 31.55 8.45 6.18
N PHE A 33 31.90 8.57 7.46
CA PHE A 33 30.90 8.80 8.50
C PHE A 33 30.31 10.21 8.44
N THR A 34 28.99 10.29 8.55
CA THR A 34 28.26 11.49 8.98
C THR A 34 28.03 11.46 10.50
N ASN A 35 27.79 12.63 11.12
CA ASN A 35 27.45 12.72 12.54
C ASN A 35 26.30 11.78 12.96
N ILE A 36 25.28 11.64 12.11
CA ILE A 36 24.13 10.74 12.34
C ILE A 36 24.56 9.28 12.27
N SER A 37 25.30 8.89 11.22
CA SER A 37 25.72 7.51 11.05
C SER A 37 26.67 7.04 12.16
N LYS A 38 27.53 7.96 12.64
CA LYS A 38 28.45 7.79 13.75
C LYS A 38 27.69 7.57 15.07
N ALA A 39 26.74 8.45 15.40
CA ALA A 39 25.93 8.30 16.61
C ALA A 39 25.18 6.96 16.66
N LYS A 40 24.67 6.50 15.51
CA LYS A 40 23.98 5.21 15.42
C LYS A 40 24.91 4.02 15.68
N VAL A 41 26.14 4.07 15.17
CA VAL A 41 27.13 3.00 15.35
C VAL A 41 27.55 2.88 16.81
N ILE A 42 27.79 4.01 17.49
CA ILE A 42 28.10 4.04 18.93
C ILE A 42 26.98 3.38 19.73
N ARG A 43 25.73 3.79 19.47
CA ARG A 43 24.57 3.23 20.16
C ARG A 43 24.49 1.71 19.97
N CYS A 44 24.63 1.24 18.74
CA CYS A 44 24.60 -0.19 18.45
C CYS A 44 25.79 -0.94 19.06
N ALA A 45 27.00 -0.35 19.09
CA ALA A 45 28.17 -0.96 19.71
C ALA A 45 27.97 -1.17 21.23
N ASN A 46 27.44 -0.16 21.93
CA ASN A 46 27.11 -0.29 23.34
C ASN A 46 26.05 -1.37 23.61
N GLU A 47 25.06 -1.50 22.72
CA GLU A 47 24.06 -2.56 22.83
C GLU A 47 24.64 -3.96 22.55
N TRP A 48 25.55 -4.09 21.58
CA TRP A 48 26.23 -5.37 21.30
C TRP A 48 27.20 -5.77 22.40
N LYS A 49 27.93 -4.81 22.98
CA LYS A 49 28.81 -5.04 24.14
C LYS A 49 28.08 -5.72 25.30
N ALA A 50 26.84 -5.32 25.56
CA ALA A 50 26.01 -5.89 26.63
C ALA A 50 25.50 -7.32 26.33
N LEU A 51 25.60 -7.78 25.08
CA LEU A 51 25.03 -9.06 24.62
C LEU A 51 26.06 -10.18 24.45
N GLY A 52 27.35 -9.85 24.38
CA GLY A 52 28.43 -10.81 24.15
C GLY A 52 28.40 -11.48 22.76
N GLY A 53 29.29 -12.45 22.55
CA GLY A 53 29.48 -13.18 21.28
C GLY A 53 30.31 -12.40 20.25
N GLU A 54 30.53 -12.97 19.06
CA GLU A 54 31.46 -12.43 18.05
C GLU A 54 31.26 -10.93 17.72
N LEU A 55 30.02 -10.45 17.68
CA LEU A 55 29.69 -9.05 17.44
C LEU A 55 29.83 -8.17 18.70
N GLY A 56 29.63 -8.73 19.88
CA GLY A 56 29.85 -8.07 21.17
C GLY A 56 31.34 -7.92 21.49
N ASP A 57 32.15 -8.93 21.17
CA ASP A 57 33.61 -8.88 21.28
C ASP A 57 34.19 -7.86 20.31
N PHE A 58 33.71 -7.88 19.05
CA PHE A 58 34.05 -6.85 18.07
C PHE A 58 33.64 -5.44 18.52
N ALA A 59 32.45 -5.29 19.13
CA ALA A 59 32.01 -4.01 19.67
C ALA A 59 32.85 -3.56 20.87
N ASN A 60 33.33 -4.49 21.70
CA ASN A 60 34.26 -4.20 22.78
C ASN A 60 35.60 -3.69 22.23
N THR A 61 36.18 -4.35 21.23
CA THR A 61 37.41 -3.90 20.55
C THR A 61 37.22 -2.53 19.90
N LEU A 62 36.11 -2.33 19.19
CA LEU A 62 35.77 -1.05 18.57
C LEU A 62 35.65 0.10 19.59
N LEU A 63 35.15 -0.19 20.80
CA LEU A 63 35.03 0.79 21.88
C LEU A 63 36.32 0.94 22.71
N SER A 64 37.13 -0.11 22.87
CA SER A 64 38.39 -0.09 23.65
C SER A 64 39.53 0.58 22.90
N ASP A 65 39.63 0.35 21.59
CA ASP A 65 40.65 0.98 20.73
C ASP A 65 40.44 2.51 20.60
N ASN A 66 39.33 3.01 21.14
CA ASN A 66 38.92 4.42 21.13
C ASN A 66 38.60 4.96 22.54
N ALA A 67 39.15 4.33 23.59
CA ALA A 67 38.87 4.69 24.98
C ALA A 67 39.51 6.03 25.41
N ASP A 68 40.59 6.46 24.74
CA ASP A 68 41.23 7.74 25.02
C ASP A 68 40.75 8.81 24.01
N LEU A 69 39.89 9.70 24.52
CA LEU A 69 39.13 10.78 23.86
C LEU A 69 37.82 10.36 23.15
N ASN A 70 36.70 10.72 23.79
CA ASN A 70 35.37 10.94 23.22
C ASN A 70 35.30 10.87 21.68
N LEU A 71 35.00 9.66 21.19
CA LEU A 71 34.87 9.24 19.80
C LEU A 71 34.89 10.38 18.75
N THR A 72 36.06 10.83 18.35
CA THR A 72 36.27 11.42 17.03
C THR A 72 36.78 10.33 16.10
N LEU A 73 35.87 9.44 15.65
CA LEU A 73 36.08 8.77 14.36
C LEU A 73 36.44 9.88 13.38
N ASP A 74 37.70 9.91 12.96
CA ASP A 74 38.20 10.94 12.07
C ASP A 74 37.47 10.76 10.73
N THR A 75 36.52 11.65 10.47
CA THR A 75 35.67 11.61 9.28
C THR A 75 36.49 11.79 8.00
N THR A 76 37.76 12.18 8.11
CA THR A 76 38.68 12.33 6.97
C THR A 76 39.40 11.04 6.58
N THR A 77 39.47 10.04 7.47
CA THR A 77 40.23 8.79 7.26
C THR A 77 39.42 7.51 7.52
N CYS A 78 38.33 7.57 8.29
CA CYS A 78 37.51 6.42 8.65
C CYS A 78 36.14 6.40 7.95
N GLY A 79 35.71 5.22 7.54
CA GLY A 79 34.39 5.00 6.94
C GLY A 79 33.85 3.60 7.17
N TYR A 80 32.85 3.21 6.39
CA TYR A 80 32.24 1.89 6.46
C TYR A 80 31.78 1.38 5.10
N HIS A 81 31.80 0.06 4.92
CA HIS A 81 31.03 -0.59 3.85
C HIS A 81 29.55 -0.58 4.21
N ARG A 82 28.67 -0.28 3.25
CA ARG A 82 27.21 -0.26 3.47
C ARG A 82 26.69 -1.58 4.07
N GLN A 83 27.20 -2.72 3.60
CA GLN A 83 26.80 -4.04 4.09
C GLN A 83 27.19 -4.25 5.55
N CYS A 84 28.41 -3.83 5.91
CA CYS A 84 28.92 -3.87 7.28
C CYS A 84 28.08 -3.01 8.23
N TYR A 85 27.79 -1.77 7.83
CA TYR A 85 26.96 -0.85 8.60
C TYR A 85 25.53 -1.37 8.79
N MET A 86 24.92 -1.94 7.74
CA MET A 86 23.58 -2.53 7.83
C MET A 86 23.56 -3.72 8.79
N LYS A 87 24.54 -4.62 8.72
CA LYS A 87 24.62 -5.79 9.60
C LYS A 87 24.85 -5.40 11.06
N PHE A 88 25.75 -4.45 11.31
CA PHE A 88 26.10 -4.01 12.66
C PHE A 88 25.00 -3.19 13.33
N THR A 89 24.32 -2.32 12.57
CA THR A 89 23.28 -1.42 13.11
C THR A 89 21.84 -1.97 12.99
N ASP A 90 21.69 -3.27 12.76
CA ASP A 90 20.38 -3.94 12.66
C ASP A 90 19.73 -4.11 14.04
N VAL A 91 18.83 -3.19 14.35
CA VAL A 91 18.08 -3.15 15.62
C VAL A 91 17.28 -4.43 15.84
N SER A 92 16.77 -5.08 14.78
CA SER A 92 16.01 -6.32 14.92
C SER A 92 16.88 -7.49 15.38
N LYS A 93 18.15 -7.54 14.93
CA LYS A 93 19.11 -8.56 15.40
C LYS A 93 19.51 -8.33 16.85
N ILE A 94 19.76 -7.08 17.22
CA ILE A 94 20.07 -6.69 18.60
C ILE A 94 18.91 -7.06 19.53
N SER A 95 17.67 -6.73 19.16
CA SER A 95 16.48 -7.10 19.95
C SER A 95 16.30 -8.61 20.08
N ARG A 96 16.52 -9.38 19.00
CA ARG A 96 16.45 -10.85 19.05
C ARG A 96 17.52 -11.45 19.96
N ALA A 97 18.74 -10.91 19.94
CA ALA A 97 19.82 -11.34 20.82
C ALA A 97 19.49 -11.01 22.29
N LYS A 98 18.92 -9.82 22.58
CA LYS A 98 18.38 -9.46 23.91
C LYS A 98 17.32 -10.43 24.40
N SER A 99 16.38 -10.84 23.55
CA SER A 99 15.33 -11.80 23.89
C SER A 99 15.86 -13.21 24.17
N LYS A 100 16.95 -13.62 23.53
CA LYS A 100 17.59 -14.92 23.79
C LYS A 100 18.29 -14.97 25.14
N LEU A 101 18.98 -13.89 25.52
CA LEU A 101 19.68 -13.79 26.81
C LEU A 101 18.69 -13.75 27.99
N THR A 102 17.50 -13.16 27.79
CA THR A 102 16.44 -13.12 28.79
C THR A 102 15.70 -14.46 28.93
N GLN A 103 15.58 -15.24 27.86
CA GLN A 103 15.00 -16.59 27.90
C GLN A 103 15.86 -17.63 28.64
N SER A 104 17.19 -17.48 28.68
CA SER A 104 18.08 -18.44 29.37
C SER A 104 18.10 -18.29 30.90
N VAL A 105 17.42 -17.28 31.46
CA VAL A 105 17.43 -17.00 32.91
C VAL A 105 16.13 -17.48 33.59
N GLU A 106 15.07 -17.81 32.84
CA GLU A 106 13.73 -18.14 33.41
C GLU A 106 13.49 -19.65 33.69
N ASP A 107 14.47 -20.54 33.52
CA ASP A 107 14.32 -22.00 33.72
C ASP A 107 14.64 -22.49 35.17
N LEU A 108 14.13 -21.82 36.20
CA LEU A 108 14.10 -22.34 37.59
C LEU A 108 12.69 -22.18 38.20
N PRO A 109 12.17 -23.20 38.93
CA PRO A 109 10.77 -23.21 39.34
C PRO A 109 10.55 -22.30 40.57
N ALA A 110 9.81 -21.20 40.38
CA ALA A 110 9.41 -20.36 41.50
C ALA A 110 8.20 -20.97 42.22
N GLN A 111 8.42 -21.24 43.51
CA GLN A 111 7.46 -21.68 44.50
C GLN A 111 6.36 -20.64 44.71
N THR A 112 5.22 -21.14 45.21
CA THR A 112 4.02 -20.42 45.62
C THR A 112 4.35 -19.36 46.67
N ASP A 113 3.95 -18.12 46.44
CA ASP A 113 3.70 -17.17 47.54
C ASP A 113 2.46 -16.32 47.26
N THR A 114 1.63 -16.26 48.28
CA THR A 114 0.40 -15.50 48.42
C THR A 114 0.73 -14.01 48.57
N ALA A 115 0.13 -13.14 47.75
CA ALA A 115 0.11 -11.71 48.01
C ALA A 115 -1.21 -11.06 47.55
N ASP A 116 -1.67 -10.14 48.37
CA ASP A 116 -2.96 -9.45 48.37
C ASP A 116 -3.22 -8.58 47.14
N PHE A 117 -4.50 -8.52 46.74
CA PHE A 117 -5.01 -7.82 45.58
C PHE A 117 -5.24 -6.32 45.89
N ARG A 118 -4.17 -5.56 46.11
CA ARG A 118 -4.18 -4.08 46.10
C ARG A 118 -2.80 -3.52 45.74
N ASP A 119 -2.34 -3.78 44.52
CA ASP A 119 -1.45 -2.88 43.75
C ASP A 119 -0.98 -3.61 42.48
N PHE A 120 -1.49 -3.22 41.32
CA PHE A 120 -0.85 -3.54 40.04
C PHE A 120 0.24 -2.50 39.75
N SER A 121 1.24 -2.48 40.63
CA SER A 121 2.51 -1.78 40.42
C SER A 121 3.49 -2.38 41.41
N HIS A 122 4.17 -3.46 41.02
CA HIS A 122 5.59 -3.70 41.32
C HIS A 122 5.99 -5.07 40.78
N ASN A 123 6.37 -5.12 39.51
CA ASN A 123 7.71 -5.59 39.18
C ASN A 123 8.15 -4.92 37.89
N ASP A 124 9.38 -4.44 37.90
CA ASP A 124 9.91 -3.38 37.05
C ASP A 124 10.06 -3.80 35.57
N GLN A 125 8.95 -3.86 34.84
CA GLN A 125 8.93 -3.96 33.38
C GLN A 125 8.42 -2.64 32.81
N SER A 126 9.35 -1.84 32.28
CA SER A 126 9.13 -0.56 31.59
C SER A 126 8.41 -0.72 30.24
N GLY A 127 7.27 -1.40 30.22
CA GLY A 127 6.40 -1.56 29.06
C GLY A 127 5.13 -0.71 29.20
N LYS A 128 4.85 0.16 28.22
CA LYS A 128 3.58 0.90 28.18
C LYS A 128 2.40 -0.10 28.15
N ALA A 129 1.55 -0.05 29.16
CA ALA A 129 0.31 -0.82 29.19
C ALA A 129 -0.59 -0.43 28.00
N SER A 130 -1.12 -1.42 27.30
CA SER A 130 -1.96 -1.21 26.11
C SER A 130 -3.44 -1.32 26.47
N ARG A 131 -4.28 -0.51 25.82
CA ARG A 131 -5.75 -0.61 25.92
C ARG A 131 -6.26 -1.84 25.16
N VAL A 132 -7.30 -2.49 25.68
CA VAL A 132 -7.94 -3.66 25.06
C VAL A 132 -8.66 -3.23 23.77
N PRO A 133 -8.32 -3.80 22.59
CA PRO A 133 -9.11 -3.65 21.37
C PRO A 133 -10.36 -4.54 21.38
N ASP A 134 -11.42 -4.14 20.67
CA ASP A 134 -12.63 -4.94 20.48
C ASP A 134 -12.29 -6.34 19.95
N GLY A 135 -12.80 -7.38 20.62
CA GLY A 135 -12.59 -8.81 20.28
C GLY A 135 -11.51 -9.53 21.10
N TYR A 136 -10.69 -8.82 21.89
CA TYR A 136 -9.69 -9.45 22.77
C TYR A 136 -10.27 -9.96 24.10
N SER A 137 -11.42 -9.44 24.53
CA SER A 137 -12.13 -9.84 25.75
C SER A 137 -12.52 -11.32 25.75
N GLY A 138 -13.05 -11.83 24.63
CA GLY A 138 -13.47 -13.23 24.51
C GLY A 138 -12.31 -14.23 24.61
N SER A 139 -11.15 -13.92 24.01
CA SER A 139 -9.96 -14.79 24.08
C SER A 139 -9.39 -14.88 25.49
N LEU A 140 -9.45 -13.79 26.26
CA LEU A 140 -8.99 -13.77 27.65
C LEU A 140 -9.90 -14.60 28.56
N GLN A 141 -11.22 -14.48 28.39
CA GLN A 141 -12.20 -15.28 29.13
C GLN A 141 -12.03 -16.77 28.85
N THR A 142 -11.90 -17.18 27.58
CA THR A 142 -11.68 -18.59 27.24
C THR A 142 -10.36 -19.11 27.82
N ALA A 143 -9.29 -18.31 27.77
CA ALA A 143 -8.02 -18.69 28.37
C ALA A 143 -8.11 -18.83 29.91
N ALA A 144 -8.84 -17.93 30.59
CA ALA A 144 -9.04 -17.97 32.03
C ALA A 144 -9.87 -19.18 32.48
N GLN A 145 -10.91 -19.55 31.70
CA GLN A 145 -11.68 -20.78 31.90
C GLN A 145 -10.81 -22.03 31.76
N ILE A 146 -9.99 -22.11 30.71
CA ILE A 146 -9.08 -23.25 30.49
C ILE A 146 -8.05 -23.37 31.60
N ARG A 147 -7.56 -22.24 32.12
CA ARG A 147 -6.59 -22.19 33.21
C ARG A 147 -7.22 -22.34 34.60
N ASN A 148 -8.55 -22.40 34.67
CA ASN A 148 -9.35 -22.42 35.90
C ASN A 148 -8.99 -21.29 36.88
N ASP A 149 -8.77 -20.09 36.34
CA ASP A 149 -8.36 -18.90 37.11
C ASP A 149 -9.60 -18.17 37.64
N GLU A 150 -10.16 -18.68 38.75
CA GLU A 150 -11.40 -18.17 39.35
C GLU A 150 -11.31 -16.70 39.75
N LYS A 151 -10.14 -16.24 40.19
CA LYS A 151 -9.92 -14.84 40.58
C LYS A 151 -10.06 -13.93 39.38
N LEU A 152 -9.39 -14.24 38.27
CA LEU A 152 -9.51 -13.41 37.07
C LEU A 152 -10.93 -13.49 36.50
N LEU A 153 -11.54 -14.68 36.49
CA LEU A 153 -12.91 -14.90 36.02
C LEU A 153 -13.94 -14.06 36.75
N LEU A 154 -13.81 -13.88 38.08
CA LEU A 154 -14.72 -13.00 38.84
C LEU A 154 -14.72 -11.55 38.34
N TYR A 155 -13.57 -11.04 37.88
CA TYR A 155 -13.45 -9.67 37.42
C TYR A 155 -13.81 -9.47 35.94
N ILE A 156 -13.65 -10.50 35.10
CA ILE A 156 -13.83 -10.38 33.64
C ILE A 156 -15.14 -10.98 33.12
N ARG A 157 -15.84 -11.78 33.93
CA ARG A 157 -17.08 -12.45 33.51
C ARG A 157 -18.21 -11.43 33.46
N ASP A 158 -18.91 -11.40 32.33
CA ASP A 158 -20.03 -10.49 32.03
C ASP A 158 -19.69 -8.99 32.13
N GLN A 159 -18.40 -8.65 32.09
CA GLN A 159 -17.91 -7.28 32.09
C GLN A 159 -17.38 -6.90 30.70
N ASP A 160 -17.72 -5.70 30.23
CA ASP A 160 -17.12 -5.13 29.02
C ASP A 160 -15.77 -4.51 29.37
N LEU A 161 -14.71 -5.27 29.13
CA LEU A 161 -13.32 -4.86 29.40
C LEU A 161 -12.89 -3.64 28.57
N VAL A 162 -13.57 -3.34 27.48
CA VAL A 162 -13.32 -2.15 26.65
C VAL A 162 -13.95 -0.93 27.32
N ALA A 163 -15.20 -1.05 27.78
CA ALA A 163 -15.87 -0.01 28.56
C ALA A 163 -15.17 0.29 29.90
N LEU A 164 -14.57 -0.72 30.53
CA LEU A 164 -13.79 -0.57 31.76
C LEU A 164 -12.37 -0.01 31.55
N GLU A 165 -11.99 0.33 30.31
CA GLU A 165 -10.63 0.71 29.93
C GLU A 165 -9.54 -0.22 30.51
N ALA A 166 -9.80 -1.53 30.57
CA ALA A 166 -8.85 -2.46 31.18
C ALA A 166 -7.51 -2.39 30.45
N LYS A 167 -6.42 -2.37 31.22
CA LYS A 167 -5.05 -2.26 30.71
C LYS A 167 -4.29 -3.54 31.02
N TYR A 168 -3.52 -4.01 30.04
CA TYR A 168 -2.64 -5.16 30.22
C TYR A 168 -1.29 -4.93 29.56
N HIS A 169 -0.28 -5.66 30.05
CA HIS A 169 0.99 -5.78 29.35
C HIS A 169 0.83 -6.77 28.20
N LYS A 170 1.21 -6.35 26.99
CA LYS A 170 1.06 -7.15 25.77
C LYS A 170 1.73 -8.52 25.87
N THR A 171 2.89 -8.59 26.52
CA THR A 171 3.65 -9.82 26.76
C THR A 171 2.91 -10.76 27.71
N CYS A 172 2.41 -10.26 28.84
CA CYS A 172 1.62 -11.03 29.80
C CYS A 172 0.35 -11.60 29.16
N TYR A 173 -0.38 -10.80 28.37
CA TYR A 173 -1.54 -11.29 27.64
C TYR A 173 -1.19 -12.42 26.67
N GLN A 174 -0.14 -12.25 25.87
CA GLN A 174 0.30 -13.26 24.91
C GLN A 174 0.73 -14.57 25.58
N GLN A 175 1.42 -14.49 26.72
CA GLN A 175 1.78 -15.66 27.51
C GLN A 175 0.54 -16.33 28.10
N TYR A 176 -0.40 -15.55 28.62
CA TYR A 176 -1.62 -16.06 29.26
C TYR A 176 -2.53 -16.82 28.28
N VAL A 177 -2.77 -16.27 27.08
CA VAL A 177 -3.63 -16.89 26.06
C VAL A 177 -2.95 -18.02 25.26
N ARG A 178 -1.68 -18.33 25.54
CA ARG A 178 -0.91 -19.36 24.81
C ARG A 178 -1.56 -20.74 24.87
N VAL A 179 -2.31 -21.04 25.93
CA VAL A 179 -3.05 -22.29 26.11
C VAL A 179 -4.01 -22.59 24.94
N LEU A 180 -4.60 -21.55 24.34
CA LEU A 180 -5.50 -21.67 23.18
C LEU A 180 -4.78 -22.17 21.92
N SER A 181 -3.48 -21.89 21.81
CA SER A 181 -2.66 -22.32 20.66
C SER A 181 -2.26 -23.79 20.76
N THR A 182 -2.07 -24.29 21.98
CA THR A 182 -1.75 -25.70 22.25
C THR A 182 -2.96 -26.60 22.02
N GLN A 183 -4.16 -26.16 22.41
CA GLN A 183 -5.41 -26.87 22.16
C GLN A 183 -5.70 -27.05 20.66
N LYS A 184 -5.51 -25.98 19.85
CA LYS A 184 -5.65 -26.04 18.39
C LYS A 184 -4.73 -27.08 17.71
N LYS A 185 -3.56 -27.38 18.28
CA LYS A 185 -2.66 -28.43 17.77
C LYS A 185 -3.15 -29.83 18.10
N GLN A 186 -3.76 -30.04 19.28
CA GLN A 186 -4.33 -31.33 19.66
C GLN A 186 -5.60 -31.65 18.85
N ASP A 187 -6.48 -30.67 18.64
CA ASP A 187 -7.66 -30.83 17.77
C ASP A 187 -7.28 -31.13 16.31
N GLY A 188 -6.17 -30.57 15.83
CA GLY A 188 -5.63 -30.83 14.50
C GLY A 188 -5.18 -32.28 14.27
N LEU A 189 -4.70 -32.98 15.31
CA LEU A 189 -4.30 -34.40 15.22
C LEU A 189 -5.49 -35.35 15.21
N LEU A 190 -6.55 -35.03 15.97
CA LEU A 190 -7.81 -35.79 15.98
C LEU A 190 -8.53 -35.74 14.62
N GLY A 191 -8.41 -34.62 13.89
CA GLY A 191 -8.99 -34.47 12.55
C GLY A 191 -8.37 -35.35 11.45
N ILE A 192 -7.18 -35.93 11.64
CA ILE A 192 -6.51 -36.77 10.63
C ILE A 192 -7.19 -38.14 10.49
N LYS A 193 -7.87 -38.64 11.53
CA LYS A 193 -8.60 -39.91 11.50
C LYS A 193 -10.05 -39.79 11.03
N GLN A 194 -10.54 -38.56 10.81
CA GLN A 194 -11.89 -38.34 10.32
C GLN A 194 -11.99 -38.72 8.83
N TYR A 195 -13.05 -39.44 8.46
CA TYR A 195 -13.36 -39.81 7.08
C TYR A 195 -12.40 -40.81 6.43
N GLN A 196 -11.87 -41.78 7.18
CA GLN A 196 -10.89 -42.74 6.68
C GLN A 196 -11.44 -43.66 5.58
N LYS A 197 -12.66 -44.17 5.73
CA LYS A 197 -13.26 -45.11 4.78
C LYS A 197 -13.57 -44.42 3.45
N ALA A 198 -14.17 -43.23 3.51
CA ALA A 198 -14.43 -42.41 2.33
C ALA A 198 -13.13 -41.96 1.64
N TYR A 199 -12.07 -41.73 2.41
CA TYR A 199 -10.76 -41.34 1.88
C TYR A 199 -10.09 -42.47 1.11
N GLU A 200 -10.12 -43.70 1.61
CA GLU A 200 -9.54 -44.86 0.91
C GLU A 200 -10.21 -45.09 -0.45
N ILE A 201 -11.54 -45.03 -0.49
CA ILE A 201 -12.30 -45.21 -1.73
C ILE A 201 -12.06 -44.05 -2.70
N PHE A 202 -12.04 -42.81 -2.21
CA PHE A 202 -11.70 -41.63 -3.01
C PHE A 202 -10.31 -41.72 -3.64
N CYS A 203 -9.32 -42.20 -2.87
CA CYS A 203 -7.95 -42.35 -3.35
C CYS A 203 -7.86 -43.39 -4.47
N HIS A 204 -8.53 -44.54 -4.32
CA HIS A 204 -8.59 -45.55 -5.38
C HIS A 204 -9.26 -44.99 -6.65
N ASP A 205 -10.49 -44.49 -6.52
CA ASP A 205 -11.34 -44.15 -7.69
C ASP A 205 -10.89 -42.88 -8.44
N ILE A 206 -10.26 -41.93 -7.73
CA ILE A 206 -9.90 -40.63 -8.31
C ILE A 206 -8.38 -40.49 -8.41
N VAL A 207 -7.64 -40.74 -7.33
CA VAL A 207 -6.20 -40.49 -7.34
C VAL A 207 -5.48 -41.54 -8.16
N GLU A 208 -5.73 -42.82 -7.92
CA GLU A 208 -5.04 -43.92 -8.62
C GLU A 208 -5.53 -44.08 -10.05
N GLU A 209 -6.85 -44.19 -10.26
CA GLU A 209 -7.42 -44.40 -11.60
C GLU A 209 -7.29 -43.16 -12.49
N ARG A 210 -7.66 -41.96 -11.99
CA ARG A 210 -7.77 -40.78 -12.87
C ARG A 210 -6.48 -39.97 -12.92
N ILE A 211 -5.86 -39.67 -11.77
CA ILE A 211 -4.68 -38.80 -11.73
C ILE A 211 -3.40 -39.57 -12.08
N VAL A 212 -3.23 -40.77 -11.53
CA VAL A 212 -1.99 -41.54 -11.71
C VAL A 212 -2.01 -42.37 -12.98
N LYS A 213 -3.07 -43.16 -13.24
CA LYS A 213 -3.15 -44.00 -14.45
C LYS A 213 -3.56 -43.21 -15.70
N ASN A 214 -4.63 -42.42 -15.63
CA ASN A 214 -5.14 -41.66 -16.78
C ASN A 214 -4.50 -40.27 -16.96
N ALA A 215 -3.54 -39.90 -16.11
CA ALA A 215 -2.81 -38.63 -16.17
C ALA A 215 -3.72 -37.38 -16.20
N GLU A 216 -4.92 -37.45 -15.61
CA GLU A 216 -5.85 -36.33 -15.57
C GLU A 216 -5.40 -35.23 -14.57
N ILE A 217 -5.60 -33.97 -14.96
CA ILE A 217 -5.23 -32.82 -14.15
C ILE A 217 -6.46 -32.28 -13.41
N PHE A 218 -6.39 -32.21 -12.08
CA PHE A 218 -7.49 -31.66 -11.28
C PHE A 218 -7.11 -30.38 -10.55
N ARG A 219 -8.10 -29.51 -10.40
CA ARG A 219 -8.04 -28.44 -9.39
C ARG A 219 -8.30 -29.01 -8.00
N LEU A 220 -7.50 -28.61 -7.02
CA LEU A 220 -7.62 -29.05 -5.63
C LEU A 220 -9.00 -28.76 -5.02
N THR A 221 -9.68 -27.70 -5.47
CA THR A 221 -11.07 -27.42 -5.06
C THR A 221 -12.08 -28.42 -5.59
N LYS A 222 -11.90 -28.89 -6.84
CA LYS A 222 -12.74 -29.93 -7.43
C LYS A 222 -12.53 -31.27 -6.72
N LEU A 223 -11.27 -31.63 -6.43
CA LEU A 223 -10.96 -32.81 -5.62
C LEU A 223 -11.60 -32.75 -4.24
N LEU A 224 -11.61 -31.58 -3.58
CA LEU A 224 -12.30 -31.43 -2.31
C LEU A 224 -13.81 -31.62 -2.44
N GLN A 225 -14.44 -31.10 -3.51
CA GLN A 225 -15.87 -31.28 -3.74
C GLN A 225 -16.22 -32.75 -3.97
N ILE A 226 -15.43 -33.46 -4.78
CA ILE A 226 -15.58 -34.90 -5.01
C ILE A 226 -15.42 -35.64 -3.69
N PHE A 227 -14.36 -35.36 -2.93
CA PHE A 227 -14.13 -35.98 -1.62
C PHE A 227 -15.31 -35.76 -0.66
N LYS A 228 -15.86 -34.54 -0.56
CA LYS A 228 -17.05 -34.27 0.25
C LYS A 228 -18.25 -35.12 -0.18
N GLY A 229 -18.43 -35.33 -1.47
CA GLY A 229 -19.44 -36.25 -2.01
C GLY A 229 -19.20 -37.70 -1.58
N TYR A 230 -17.95 -38.16 -1.57
CA TYR A 230 -17.60 -39.51 -1.09
C TYR A 230 -17.83 -39.66 0.42
N VAL A 231 -17.53 -38.64 1.22
CA VAL A 231 -17.84 -38.66 2.66
C VAL A 231 -19.34 -38.80 2.90
N HIS A 232 -20.15 -38.03 2.18
CA HIS A 232 -21.60 -38.14 2.28
C HIS A 232 -22.09 -39.54 1.85
N LYS A 233 -21.59 -40.05 0.72
CA LYS A 233 -22.03 -41.32 0.13
C LYS A 233 -21.62 -42.56 0.93
N PHE A 234 -20.39 -42.62 1.45
CA PHE A 234 -19.82 -43.84 2.04
C PHE A 234 -19.77 -43.85 3.57
N GLU A 235 -19.87 -42.68 4.20
CA GLU A 235 -19.86 -42.55 5.67
C GLU A 235 -21.12 -41.87 6.24
N ASN A 236 -22.02 -41.31 5.40
CA ASN A 236 -23.20 -40.55 5.86
C ASN A 236 -22.87 -39.40 6.83
N LEU A 237 -21.70 -38.78 6.67
CA LEU A 237 -21.25 -37.65 7.51
C LEU A 237 -21.20 -36.35 6.71
N ASP A 238 -21.35 -35.21 7.40
CA ASP A 238 -21.20 -33.88 6.80
C ASP A 238 -19.75 -33.37 6.91
N ALA A 239 -19.08 -33.28 5.75
CA ALA A 239 -17.73 -32.74 5.61
C ALA A 239 -17.69 -31.23 5.34
N ALA A 240 -18.74 -30.45 5.62
CA ALA A 240 -18.79 -29.01 5.37
C ALA A 240 -17.57 -28.25 5.95
N LYS A 241 -17.16 -28.60 7.17
CA LYS A 241 -16.00 -28.00 7.88
C LYS A 241 -14.62 -28.44 7.33
N TYR A 242 -14.57 -29.45 6.47
CA TYR A 242 -13.32 -29.96 5.89
C TYR A 242 -12.78 -29.00 4.81
N ARG A 243 -11.50 -28.63 4.91
CA ARG A 243 -10.85 -27.60 4.08
C ARG A 243 -9.82 -28.19 3.12
N THR A 244 -9.52 -27.47 2.04
CA THR A 244 -8.55 -27.86 0.99
C THR A 244 -7.15 -28.12 1.54
N TYR A 245 -6.73 -27.37 2.55
CA TYR A 245 -5.43 -27.57 3.23
C TYR A 245 -5.34 -28.96 3.88
N SER A 246 -6.40 -29.40 4.56
CA SER A 246 -6.44 -30.71 5.22
C SER A 246 -6.34 -31.86 4.20
N LEU A 247 -7.10 -31.76 3.11
CA LEU A 247 -7.04 -32.75 2.03
C LEU A 247 -5.66 -32.78 1.36
N GLN A 248 -5.09 -31.62 1.04
CA GLN A 248 -3.77 -31.52 0.43
C GLN A 248 -2.68 -32.11 1.33
N HIS A 249 -2.73 -31.84 2.63
CA HIS A 249 -1.78 -32.39 3.58
C HIS A 249 -1.88 -33.92 3.66
N ARG A 250 -3.10 -34.46 3.64
CA ARG A 250 -3.35 -35.90 3.66
C ARG A 250 -2.86 -36.58 2.38
N LEU A 251 -3.17 -36.00 1.22
CA LEU A 251 -2.72 -36.50 -0.09
C LEU A 251 -1.20 -36.48 -0.24
N LYS A 252 -0.51 -35.43 0.24
CA LYS A 252 0.96 -35.38 0.24
C LYS A 252 1.59 -36.48 1.10
N GLY A 253 0.90 -36.91 2.16
CA GLY A 253 1.35 -38.02 3.00
C GLY A 253 1.12 -39.38 2.36
N SER A 254 -0.02 -39.57 1.69
CA SER A 254 -0.39 -40.84 1.06
C SER A 254 0.25 -41.06 -0.32
N TYR A 255 0.45 -40.01 -1.11
CA TYR A 255 0.93 -40.08 -2.50
C TYR A 255 2.03 -39.04 -2.76
N PRO A 256 3.30 -39.34 -2.42
CA PRO A 256 4.44 -38.44 -2.64
C PRO A 256 4.69 -38.07 -4.11
N GLN A 257 4.24 -38.88 -5.06
CA GLN A 257 4.36 -38.67 -6.50
C GLN A 257 3.42 -37.58 -7.06
N LEU A 258 2.46 -37.09 -6.26
CA LEU A 258 1.56 -36.02 -6.70
C LEU A 258 2.25 -34.66 -6.63
N VAL A 259 2.23 -33.95 -7.75
CA VAL A 259 2.72 -32.59 -7.87
C VAL A 259 1.58 -31.60 -7.65
N PHE A 260 1.81 -30.64 -6.75
CA PHE A 260 0.86 -29.58 -6.42
C PHE A 260 1.36 -28.25 -6.96
N LEU A 261 1.01 -27.92 -8.20
CA LEU A 261 1.43 -26.67 -8.82
C LEU A 261 0.54 -25.51 -8.36
N ARG A 262 1.15 -24.50 -7.74
CA ARG A 262 0.46 -23.25 -7.39
C ARG A 262 0.49 -22.32 -8.61
N PRO A 263 -0.67 -21.91 -9.16
CA PRO A 263 -0.70 -20.99 -10.30
C PRO A 263 -0.08 -19.63 -9.95
N SER A 264 0.51 -18.95 -10.94
CA SER A 264 1.08 -17.59 -10.79
C SER A 264 0.04 -16.56 -10.31
N ARG A 265 -1.24 -16.83 -10.53
CA ARG A 265 -2.36 -16.03 -10.02
C ARG A 265 -2.74 -16.52 -8.62
N LYS A 266 -2.57 -15.66 -7.60
CA LYS A 266 -2.79 -15.95 -6.16
C LYS A 266 -4.20 -16.42 -5.79
N ASN A 267 -5.15 -16.31 -6.71
CA ASN A 267 -6.55 -16.64 -6.49
C ASN A 267 -6.87 -18.10 -6.92
N LEU A 268 -6.19 -18.68 -7.90
CA LEU A 268 -6.52 -20.04 -8.36
C LEU A 268 -6.08 -21.12 -7.35
N SER A 269 -6.90 -22.16 -7.20
CA SER A 269 -6.55 -23.34 -6.41
C SER A 269 -5.40 -24.09 -7.08
N CYS A 270 -4.54 -24.74 -6.29
CA CYS A 270 -3.47 -25.56 -6.84
C CYS A 270 -3.99 -26.62 -7.83
N LEU A 271 -3.25 -26.84 -8.91
CA LEU A 271 -3.42 -28.00 -9.77
C LEU A 271 -2.75 -29.21 -9.13
N VAL A 272 -3.33 -30.38 -9.33
CA VAL A 272 -2.87 -31.67 -8.82
C VAL A 272 -2.78 -32.63 -9.99
N TYR A 273 -1.59 -33.18 -10.20
CA TYR A 273 -1.28 -34.11 -11.29
C TYR A 273 -0.10 -35.02 -10.89
N SER A 274 0.14 -36.11 -11.61
CA SER A 274 1.28 -37.01 -11.35
C SER A 274 2.58 -36.42 -11.91
N ASP A 275 3.69 -36.64 -11.21
CA ASP A 275 5.07 -36.30 -11.64
C ASP A 275 5.51 -36.85 -13.01
N ASN A 276 4.78 -37.81 -13.58
CA ASN A 276 5.02 -38.36 -14.91
C ASN A 276 4.66 -37.41 -16.08
N LEU A 277 4.02 -36.26 -15.81
CA LEU A 277 3.64 -35.25 -16.82
C LEU A 277 4.68 -34.13 -16.91
N THR A 278 5.06 -33.72 -18.13
CA THR A 278 5.96 -32.57 -18.30
C THR A 278 5.18 -31.25 -18.17
N THR A 279 5.85 -30.17 -17.76
CA THR A 279 5.21 -28.86 -17.57
C THR A 279 4.64 -28.25 -18.87
N ALA A 280 5.05 -28.76 -20.04
CA ALA A 280 4.49 -28.39 -21.33
C ALA A 280 3.09 -29.00 -21.55
N ASP A 281 2.90 -30.27 -21.16
CA ASP A 281 1.62 -31.01 -21.31
C ASP A 281 0.51 -30.41 -20.42
N VAL A 282 0.87 -29.82 -19.28
CA VAL A 282 -0.04 -29.19 -18.30
C VAL A 282 -0.72 -27.91 -18.82
N VAL A 283 -0.19 -27.30 -19.89
CA VAL A 283 -0.73 -26.05 -20.46
C VAL A 283 -1.77 -26.32 -21.56
N GLU A 284 -1.66 -27.44 -22.28
CA GLU A 284 -2.63 -27.83 -23.32
C GLU A 284 -3.91 -28.45 -22.73
N ASP A 285 -3.79 -29.24 -21.65
CA ASP A 285 -4.91 -29.98 -21.03
C ASP A 285 -5.67 -29.22 -19.94
N LEU A 286 -5.67 -27.88 -19.95
CA LEU A 286 -6.50 -27.11 -19.02
C LEU A 286 -7.98 -27.39 -19.30
N PRO A 287 -8.73 -28.05 -18.39
CA PRO A 287 -10.14 -28.31 -18.64
C PRO A 287 -10.89 -26.97 -18.63
N PHE A 288 -11.45 -26.62 -19.78
CA PHE A 288 -12.50 -25.63 -19.94
C PHE A 288 -13.81 -26.21 -19.42
N ASP A 289 -13.96 -26.35 -18.10
CA ASP A 289 -15.27 -26.66 -17.52
C ASP A 289 -15.98 -25.34 -17.14
N ASP A 290 -16.66 -24.82 -18.15
CA ASP A 290 -17.77 -23.89 -18.09
C ASP A 290 -19.06 -24.71 -17.92
N ASP A 291 -19.35 -25.18 -16.70
CA ASP A 291 -20.66 -25.75 -16.39
C ASP A 291 -20.98 -25.61 -14.89
N ASN A 292 -21.98 -24.77 -14.59
CA ASN A 292 -22.84 -24.94 -13.43
C ASN A 292 -24.28 -24.69 -13.88
N SER A 293 -24.79 -25.62 -14.68
CA SER A 293 -26.19 -26.04 -14.67
C SER A 293 -26.70 -26.17 -13.23
N PHE A 294 -27.57 -25.23 -12.87
CA PHE A 294 -28.35 -25.25 -11.64
C PHE A 294 -29.59 -26.10 -11.90
N GLU A 295 -29.57 -27.36 -11.48
CA GLU A 295 -30.81 -28.10 -11.21
C GLU A 295 -30.93 -28.30 -9.70
N SER A 296 -31.80 -27.50 -9.08
CA SER A 296 -32.38 -27.79 -7.78
C SER A 296 -33.88 -27.87 -7.97
N SER A 297 -34.35 -29.08 -8.26
CA SER A 297 -35.74 -29.47 -8.17
C SER A 297 -35.98 -30.11 -6.80
N THR A 298 -36.43 -29.32 -5.85
CA THR A 298 -37.35 -29.77 -4.79
C THR A 298 -38.30 -28.64 -4.47
N SER A 299 -39.56 -28.81 -4.87
CA SER A 299 -40.72 -28.14 -4.31
C SER A 299 -40.83 -28.43 -2.82
N ASP A 300 -41.02 -27.40 -1.99
CA ASP A 300 -42.23 -27.23 -1.18
C ASP A 300 -42.13 -25.96 -0.31
N THR A 301 -43.13 -25.11 -0.53
CA THR A 301 -43.80 -24.11 0.34
C THR A 301 -43.06 -23.33 1.44
N ASP A 302 -43.28 -22.02 1.33
CA ASP A 302 -43.50 -21.01 2.39
C ASP A 302 -42.36 -20.11 2.90
N ASP A 303 -42.76 -18.83 2.98
CA ASP A 303 -42.20 -17.66 3.63
C ASP A 303 -41.10 -16.83 2.93
N ILE A 304 -41.59 -15.75 2.30
CA ILE A 304 -40.84 -14.57 1.85
C ILE A 304 -40.28 -13.85 3.08
N ILE A 305 -39.01 -14.10 3.38
CA ILE A 305 -38.14 -13.17 4.10
C ILE A 305 -37.07 -12.73 3.08
N PRO A 306 -36.92 -11.44 2.75
CA PRO A 306 -35.83 -10.99 1.89
C PRO A 306 -34.52 -11.14 2.66
N SER A 307 -33.92 -12.33 2.54
CA SER A 307 -32.57 -12.60 3.01
C SER A 307 -31.63 -11.74 2.18
N VAL A 308 -31.03 -10.74 2.83
CA VAL A 308 -29.87 -10.00 2.33
C VAL A 308 -28.80 -11.04 2.00
N LYS A 309 -28.69 -11.40 0.72
CA LYS A 309 -27.66 -12.31 0.22
C LYS A 309 -26.32 -11.64 0.50
N ASN A 310 -25.64 -12.05 1.57
CA ASN A 310 -24.23 -11.73 1.76
C ASN A 310 -23.51 -12.08 0.45
N PRO A 311 -22.76 -11.15 -0.17
CA PRO A 311 -22.11 -11.40 -1.44
C PRO A 311 -21.23 -12.64 -1.27
N SER A 312 -21.47 -13.65 -2.11
CA SER A 312 -20.71 -14.89 -2.05
C SER A 312 -19.21 -14.57 -2.11
N PRO A 313 -18.32 -15.36 -1.46
CA PRO A 313 -16.88 -15.15 -1.55
C PRO A 313 -16.36 -15.18 -3.00
N THR A 314 -17.12 -15.78 -3.93
CA THR A 314 -16.90 -15.71 -5.38
C THR A 314 -17.09 -14.28 -5.92
N SER A 315 -18.17 -13.59 -5.53
CA SER A 315 -18.46 -12.20 -5.95
C SER A 315 -17.37 -11.20 -5.55
N ILE A 316 -16.86 -11.26 -4.30
CA ILE A 316 -15.79 -10.35 -3.84
C ILE A 316 -14.48 -10.60 -4.60
N ARG A 317 -14.20 -11.86 -4.90
CA ARG A 317 -13.00 -12.26 -5.64
C ARG A 317 -13.04 -11.76 -7.08
N ASP A 318 -14.19 -11.87 -7.74
CA ASP A 318 -14.35 -11.40 -9.12
C ASP A 318 -14.24 -9.87 -9.18
N LEU A 319 -14.82 -9.16 -8.22
CA LEU A 319 -14.64 -7.72 -8.05
C LEU A 319 -13.15 -7.36 -7.87
N TYR A 320 -12.42 -8.10 -7.03
CA TYR A 320 -10.99 -7.86 -6.85
C TYR A 320 -10.19 -8.09 -8.13
N MET A 321 -10.49 -9.15 -8.89
CA MET A 321 -9.82 -9.42 -10.17
C MET A 321 -10.13 -8.36 -11.22
N SER A 322 -11.38 -7.92 -11.32
CA SER A 322 -11.80 -6.80 -12.16
C SER A 322 -11.07 -5.51 -11.77
N ALA A 323 -10.94 -5.23 -10.47
CA ALA A 323 -10.17 -4.09 -9.98
C ALA A 323 -8.67 -4.18 -10.32
N GLN A 324 -8.04 -5.36 -10.25
CA GLN A 324 -6.65 -5.52 -10.67
C GLN A 324 -6.46 -5.34 -12.18
N ASN A 325 -7.41 -5.81 -12.98
CA ASN A 325 -7.41 -5.61 -14.43
C ASN A 325 -7.53 -4.12 -14.79
N LEU A 326 -8.44 -3.40 -14.14
CA LEU A 326 -8.57 -1.94 -14.30
C LEU A 326 -7.32 -1.20 -13.85
N LYS A 327 -6.77 -1.55 -12.68
CA LYS A 327 -5.51 -0.98 -12.18
C LYS A 327 -4.38 -1.17 -13.19
N SER A 328 -4.25 -2.37 -13.77
CA SER A 328 -3.24 -2.67 -14.79
C SER A 328 -3.48 -1.80 -16.03
N SER A 329 -4.73 -1.69 -16.47
CA SER A 329 -5.10 -0.83 -17.60
C SER A 329 -4.77 0.65 -17.37
N VAL A 330 -4.93 1.18 -16.15
CA VAL A 330 -4.61 2.58 -15.83
C VAL A 330 -3.11 2.79 -15.70
N THR A 331 -2.43 1.91 -14.98
CA THR A 331 -0.98 2.03 -14.71
C THR A 331 -0.12 1.82 -15.94
N GLN A 332 -0.53 0.91 -16.83
CA GLN A 332 0.14 0.64 -18.11
C GLN A 332 -0.34 1.57 -19.23
N HIS A 333 -1.32 2.45 -18.98
CA HIS A 333 -1.76 3.38 -20.01
C HIS A 333 -0.66 4.41 -20.29
N HIS A 334 -0.27 4.46 -21.56
CA HIS A 334 0.66 5.44 -22.09
C HIS A 334 -0.12 6.48 -22.88
N PHE A 335 0.07 7.73 -22.52
CA PHE A 335 -0.32 8.91 -23.28
C PHE A 335 0.85 9.88 -23.25
N GLU A 336 0.95 10.72 -24.28
CA GLU A 336 2.06 11.65 -24.42
C GLU A 336 2.10 12.65 -23.26
N PRO A 337 3.28 12.96 -22.70
CA PRO A 337 3.42 14.04 -21.75
C PRO A 337 2.89 15.34 -22.36
N MET A 338 2.07 16.07 -21.60
CA MET A 338 1.57 17.37 -22.01
C MET A 338 2.73 18.36 -22.12
N GLU A 339 2.79 19.10 -23.22
CA GLU A 339 3.74 20.19 -23.41
C GLU A 339 3.55 21.27 -22.34
N TRP A 340 4.66 21.83 -21.86
CA TRP A 340 4.66 22.84 -20.81
C TRP A 340 5.14 24.21 -21.34
N PRO A 341 4.41 25.30 -21.09
CA PRO A 341 3.11 25.35 -20.43
C PRO A 341 1.96 24.91 -21.36
N PRO A 342 0.97 24.16 -20.85
CA PRO A 342 -0.19 23.78 -21.66
C PRO A 342 -1.06 24.98 -22.05
N THR A 343 -1.52 24.94 -23.29
CA THR A 343 -2.43 25.94 -23.88
C THR A 343 -3.87 25.41 -23.94
N ALA A 344 -4.81 26.26 -24.38
CA ALA A 344 -6.20 25.85 -24.57
C ALA A 344 -6.37 24.66 -25.55
N ALA A 345 -5.45 24.51 -26.51
CA ALA A 345 -5.42 23.37 -27.42
C ALA A 345 -5.06 22.04 -26.71
N ALA A 346 -4.36 22.10 -25.58
CA ALA A 346 -4.06 20.94 -24.75
C ALA A 346 -5.19 20.62 -23.75
N LEU A 347 -5.88 21.64 -23.26
CA LEU A 347 -6.86 21.57 -22.16
C LEU A 347 -8.32 21.53 -22.65
N ASN A 348 -8.67 20.54 -23.49
CA ASN A 348 -10.02 20.38 -24.03
C ASN A 348 -10.60 18.97 -23.83
N LEU A 349 -11.89 18.81 -24.15
CA LEU A 349 -12.62 17.56 -23.96
C LEU A 349 -12.10 16.41 -24.84
N SER A 350 -11.68 16.70 -26.08
CA SER A 350 -11.10 15.70 -26.99
C SER A 350 -9.82 15.08 -26.41
N ASN A 351 -8.94 15.91 -25.86
CA ASN A 351 -7.74 15.42 -25.20
C ASN A 351 -8.07 14.70 -23.89
N ALA A 352 -9.06 15.18 -23.13
CA ALA A 352 -9.55 14.49 -21.95
C ALA A 352 -10.08 13.09 -22.30
N GLU A 353 -10.75 12.96 -23.44
CA GLU A 353 -11.16 11.67 -23.96
C GLU A 353 -9.93 10.83 -24.32
N HIS A 354 -9.00 11.35 -25.12
CA HIS A 354 -7.81 10.60 -25.55
C HIS A 354 -6.97 10.04 -24.39
N VAL A 355 -6.77 10.80 -23.31
CA VAL A 355 -5.95 10.35 -22.17
C VAL A 355 -6.63 9.28 -21.31
N VAL A 356 -7.96 9.16 -21.36
CA VAL A 356 -8.70 8.21 -20.51
C VAL A 356 -8.76 6.83 -21.17
N PRO A 357 -8.26 5.76 -20.50
CA PRO A 357 -8.33 4.41 -21.03
C PRO A 357 -9.77 3.91 -21.19
N THR A 358 -10.08 3.27 -22.33
CA THR A 358 -11.41 2.72 -22.65
C THR A 358 -11.96 1.81 -21.55
N LYS A 359 -11.13 0.93 -20.98
CA LYS A 359 -11.57 0.00 -19.92
C LYS A 359 -12.03 0.73 -18.66
N LEU A 360 -11.35 1.82 -18.28
CA LEU A 360 -11.76 2.62 -17.12
C LEU A 360 -13.06 3.37 -17.41
N TYR A 361 -13.16 3.96 -18.60
CA TYR A 361 -14.35 4.70 -19.02
C TYR A 361 -15.59 3.80 -19.04
N ASN A 362 -15.52 2.65 -19.73
CA ASN A 362 -16.64 1.72 -19.84
C ASN A 362 -17.03 1.15 -18.48
N PHE A 363 -16.05 0.82 -17.64
CA PHE A 363 -16.34 0.37 -16.28
C PHE A 363 -17.13 1.41 -15.47
N LEU A 364 -16.71 2.68 -15.48
CA LEU A 364 -17.43 3.74 -14.78
C LEU A 364 -18.84 3.94 -15.36
N ALA A 365 -18.98 3.88 -16.68
CA ALA A 365 -20.29 3.97 -17.35
C ALA A 365 -21.23 2.84 -16.91
N TRP A 366 -20.74 1.60 -16.82
CA TRP A 366 -21.54 0.47 -16.34
C TRP A 366 -21.88 0.57 -14.85
N VAL A 367 -20.94 1.04 -14.01
CA VAL A 367 -21.16 1.23 -12.57
C VAL A 367 -22.26 2.24 -12.27
N VAL A 368 -22.38 3.30 -13.07
CA VAL A 368 -23.41 4.34 -12.89
C VAL A 368 -24.69 4.06 -13.69
N GLY A 369 -24.76 2.95 -14.43
CA GLY A 369 -25.91 2.62 -15.29
C GLY A 369 -26.08 3.54 -16.51
N ALA A 370 -25.01 4.19 -16.97
CA ALA A 370 -25.07 5.07 -18.15
C ALA A 370 -25.12 4.29 -19.48
N SER A 371 -24.73 3.02 -19.46
CA SER A 371 -24.82 2.09 -20.58
C SER A 371 -24.93 0.67 -20.00
N GLU A 372 -25.67 -0.20 -20.68
CA GLU A 372 -25.77 -1.63 -20.35
C GLU A 372 -25.07 -2.50 -21.41
N GLU A 373 -24.58 -1.88 -22.48
CA GLU A 373 -23.98 -2.61 -23.59
C GLU A 373 -22.50 -2.96 -23.31
N PRO A 374 -22.10 -4.23 -23.43
CA PRO A 374 -20.72 -4.65 -23.25
C PRO A 374 -19.89 -4.33 -24.50
N VAL A 375 -19.54 -3.05 -24.67
CA VAL A 375 -18.63 -2.60 -25.74
C VAL A 375 -17.18 -2.92 -25.36
N ILE A 376 -16.50 -3.69 -26.22
CA ILE A 376 -15.19 -4.29 -25.91
C ILE A 376 -14.02 -3.44 -26.45
N THR A 377 -14.21 -2.79 -27.61
CA THR A 377 -13.13 -2.16 -28.38
C THR A 377 -13.08 -0.64 -28.23
N SER A 378 -14.23 0.02 -28.12
CA SER A 378 -14.35 1.48 -28.01
C SER A 378 -15.04 1.90 -26.71
N LYS A 379 -15.06 3.21 -26.46
CA LYS A 379 -15.86 3.76 -25.39
C LYS A 379 -17.35 3.55 -25.67
N VAL A 380 -18.12 3.23 -24.63
CA VAL A 380 -19.57 3.16 -24.73
C VAL A 380 -20.14 4.53 -25.09
N LYS A 381 -21.17 4.55 -25.95
CA LYS A 381 -21.89 5.78 -26.28
C LYS A 381 -22.86 6.10 -25.14
N VAL A 382 -22.81 7.33 -24.66
CA VAL A 382 -23.66 7.86 -23.61
C VAL A 382 -24.06 9.30 -23.96
N GLU A 383 -25.06 9.84 -23.28
CA GLU A 383 -25.44 11.25 -23.43
C GLU A 383 -24.28 12.20 -23.07
N ASP A 384 -24.13 13.31 -23.79
CA ASP A 384 -23.05 14.31 -23.58
C ASP A 384 -22.99 14.82 -22.13
N SER A 385 -24.15 14.97 -21.49
CA SER A 385 -24.26 15.43 -20.10
C SER A 385 -23.70 14.40 -19.08
N VAL A 386 -23.64 13.13 -19.47
CA VAL A 386 -23.05 12.06 -18.66
C VAL A 386 -21.61 11.81 -19.08
N HIS A 387 -21.30 11.93 -20.38
CA HIS A 387 -19.98 11.76 -20.96
C HIS A 387 -18.93 12.62 -20.27
N HIS A 388 -19.19 13.93 -20.10
CA HIS A 388 -18.24 14.84 -19.47
C HIS A 388 -18.00 14.51 -17.99
N LYS A 389 -19.03 14.05 -17.27
CA LYS A 389 -18.92 13.64 -15.86
C LYS A 389 -18.10 12.37 -15.71
N LEU A 390 -18.31 11.40 -16.61
CA LEU A 390 -17.52 10.17 -16.64
C LEU A 390 -16.04 10.46 -16.93
N LEU A 391 -15.73 11.32 -17.91
CA LEU A 391 -14.35 11.76 -18.17
C LEU A 391 -13.74 12.49 -16.98
N SER A 392 -14.54 13.30 -16.27
CA SER A 392 -14.12 14.02 -15.08
C SER A 392 -13.73 13.07 -13.93
N VAL A 393 -14.58 12.07 -13.63
CA VAL A 393 -14.32 11.07 -12.59
C VAL A 393 -13.17 10.12 -12.99
N ALA A 394 -13.10 9.72 -14.26
CA ALA A 394 -12.03 8.87 -14.76
C ALA A 394 -10.65 9.52 -14.58
N GLN A 395 -10.55 10.82 -14.87
CA GLN A 395 -9.31 11.56 -14.65
C GLN A 395 -8.94 11.63 -13.17
N ASP A 396 -9.88 11.75 -12.23
CA ASP A 396 -9.59 11.73 -10.79
C ASP A 396 -9.03 10.37 -10.35
N VAL A 397 -9.64 9.27 -10.82
CA VAL A 397 -9.14 7.91 -10.55
C VAL A 397 -7.73 7.74 -11.10
N MET A 398 -7.45 8.25 -12.30
CA MET A 398 -6.12 8.25 -12.90
C MET A 398 -5.12 9.07 -12.07
N GLN A 399 -5.51 10.26 -11.61
CA GLN A 399 -4.63 11.12 -10.80
C GLN A 399 -4.25 10.48 -9.47
N LEU A 400 -5.22 9.85 -8.80
CA LEU A 400 -4.96 9.04 -7.61
C LEU A 400 -3.99 7.88 -7.89
N ALA A 401 -4.15 7.20 -9.03
CA ALA A 401 -3.26 6.12 -9.44
C ALA A 401 -1.84 6.61 -9.77
N PHE A 402 -1.70 7.77 -10.41
CA PHE A 402 -0.43 8.36 -10.80
C PHE A 402 0.28 9.13 -9.69
N LYS A 403 -0.41 9.44 -8.59
CA LYS A 403 0.10 10.25 -7.47
C LYS A 403 0.62 11.62 -7.95
N GLY A 404 -0.12 12.25 -8.87
CA GLY A 404 0.23 13.55 -9.44
C GLY A 404 1.49 13.55 -10.32
N LYS A 405 1.96 12.40 -10.81
CA LYS A 405 3.14 12.34 -11.71
C LYS A 405 2.83 12.57 -13.17
N LYS A 406 1.61 12.26 -13.61
CA LYS A 406 1.13 12.48 -14.97
C LYS A 406 0.00 13.48 -14.92
N MET A 407 0.13 14.59 -15.62
CA MET A 407 -0.90 15.61 -15.67
C MET A 407 -2.01 15.20 -16.64
N THR A 408 -3.26 15.44 -16.27
CA THR A 408 -4.42 15.27 -17.15
C THR A 408 -5.10 16.62 -17.35
N PRO A 409 -5.86 16.83 -18.45
CA PRO A 409 -6.50 18.11 -18.74
C PRO A 409 -7.33 18.66 -17.58
N LYS A 410 -8.19 17.86 -16.94
CA LYS A 410 -8.97 18.29 -15.78
C LYS A 410 -8.09 18.72 -14.61
N TYR A 411 -7.07 17.93 -14.30
CA TYR A 411 -6.24 18.14 -13.11
C TYR A 411 -5.56 19.52 -13.15
N LEU A 412 -5.12 19.97 -14.31
CA LEU A 412 -4.55 21.32 -14.49
C LEU A 412 -5.64 22.39 -14.62
N SER A 413 -6.57 22.21 -15.57
CA SER A 413 -7.56 23.24 -15.93
C SER A 413 -8.47 23.64 -14.77
N LEU A 414 -8.83 22.71 -13.87
CA LEU A 414 -9.69 23.03 -12.74
C LEU A 414 -9.01 23.99 -11.76
N GLY A 415 -7.74 23.76 -11.43
CA GLY A 415 -6.98 24.63 -10.53
C GLY A 415 -6.79 26.02 -11.11
N MET A 416 -6.49 26.09 -12.41
CA MET A 416 -6.36 27.35 -13.15
C MET A 416 -7.68 28.11 -13.21
N ALA A 417 -8.79 27.45 -13.54
CA ALA A 417 -10.11 28.07 -13.60
C ALA A 417 -10.55 28.62 -12.25
N VAL A 418 -10.34 27.87 -11.17
CA VAL A 418 -10.67 28.33 -9.80
C VAL A 418 -9.80 29.51 -9.40
N ARG A 419 -8.51 29.52 -9.77
CA ARG A 419 -7.64 30.67 -9.54
C ARG A 419 -8.15 31.90 -10.27
N HIS A 420 -8.46 31.78 -11.56
CA HIS A 420 -8.94 32.91 -12.36
C HIS A 420 -10.28 33.45 -11.89
N LEU A 421 -11.20 32.59 -11.45
CA LEU A 421 -12.53 33.00 -11.01
C LEU A 421 -12.55 33.59 -9.61
N THR A 422 -11.67 33.13 -8.71
CA THR A 422 -11.79 33.41 -7.27
C THR A 422 -10.53 34.00 -6.63
N GLY A 423 -9.35 33.80 -7.22
CA GLY A 423 -8.07 34.13 -6.60
C GLY A 423 -7.72 33.36 -5.31
N SER A 424 -8.57 32.45 -4.85
CA SER A 424 -8.44 31.83 -3.53
C SER A 424 -7.48 30.64 -3.52
N ALA A 425 -6.28 30.85 -2.98
CA ALA A 425 -5.30 29.79 -2.74
C ALA A 425 -5.84 28.71 -1.78
N GLN A 426 -6.69 29.11 -0.81
CA GLN A 426 -7.31 28.18 0.14
C GLN A 426 -8.27 27.22 -0.56
N LEU A 427 -9.10 27.73 -1.47
CA LEU A 427 -10.04 26.92 -2.24
C LEU A 427 -9.32 25.91 -3.13
N ILE A 428 -8.25 26.34 -3.79
CA ILE A 428 -7.38 25.45 -4.58
C ILE A 428 -6.73 24.40 -3.69
N GLY A 429 -6.27 24.78 -2.49
CA GLY A 429 -5.73 23.86 -1.49
C GLY A 429 -6.73 22.78 -1.07
N LEU A 430 -8.00 23.13 -0.86
CA LEU A 430 -9.07 22.18 -0.53
C LEU A 430 -9.32 21.20 -1.69
N LEU A 431 -9.47 21.70 -2.91
CA LEU A 431 -9.69 20.87 -4.10
C LEU A 431 -8.50 19.96 -4.40
N ASN A 432 -7.27 20.45 -4.24
CA ASN A 432 -6.07 19.65 -4.37
C ASN A 432 -5.97 18.59 -3.25
N GLY A 433 -6.35 18.91 -2.02
CA GLY A 433 -6.41 17.95 -0.91
C GLY A 433 -7.37 16.78 -1.19
N LEU A 434 -8.44 17.04 -1.95
CA LEU A 434 -9.37 16.03 -2.46
C LEU A 434 -8.92 15.37 -3.78
N SER A 435 -7.71 15.71 -4.27
CA SER A 435 -7.12 15.21 -5.52
C SER A 435 -7.91 15.59 -6.79
N HIS A 436 -8.73 16.63 -6.76
CA HIS A 436 -9.50 17.08 -7.94
C HIS A 436 -8.70 17.98 -8.89
N CYS A 437 -7.71 18.72 -8.38
CA CYS A 437 -6.88 19.63 -9.18
C CYS A 437 -5.42 19.66 -8.72
N SER A 438 -4.58 20.33 -9.51
CA SER A 438 -3.19 20.65 -9.20
C SER A 438 -3.09 21.59 -8.00
N SER A 439 -1.91 21.61 -7.37
CA SER A 439 -1.65 22.48 -6.23
C SER A 439 -1.56 23.94 -6.66
N HIS A 440 -1.82 24.86 -5.72
CA HIS A 440 -1.68 26.29 -5.97
C HIS A 440 -0.31 26.68 -6.56
N SER A 441 0.76 26.03 -6.10
CA SER A 441 2.12 26.26 -6.63
C SER A 441 2.24 25.88 -8.09
N VAL A 442 1.66 24.74 -8.52
CA VAL A 442 1.69 24.32 -9.94
C VAL A 442 0.87 25.28 -10.80
N VAL A 443 -0.24 25.82 -10.27
CA VAL A 443 -1.01 26.83 -10.98
C VAL A 443 -0.19 28.12 -11.16
N LEU A 444 0.48 28.61 -10.12
CA LEU A 444 1.35 29.79 -10.24
C LEU A 444 2.54 29.54 -11.19
N GLU A 445 3.11 28.34 -11.18
CA GLU A 445 4.17 27.94 -12.10
C GLU A 445 3.68 27.99 -13.55
N HIS A 446 2.43 27.55 -13.79
CA HIS A 446 1.79 27.64 -15.10
C HIS A 446 1.64 29.08 -15.57
N ASP A 447 1.10 29.97 -14.73
CA ASP A 447 0.96 31.40 -15.06
C ASP A 447 2.31 32.05 -15.36
N THR A 448 3.33 31.71 -14.56
CA THR A 448 4.71 32.21 -14.73
C THR A 448 5.30 31.72 -16.05
N ALA A 449 5.09 30.45 -16.39
CA ALA A 449 5.58 29.86 -17.63
C ALA A 449 4.90 30.48 -18.86
N LEU A 450 3.58 30.73 -18.81
CA LEU A 450 2.87 31.44 -19.88
C LEU A 450 3.39 32.88 -20.04
N ALA A 451 3.61 33.60 -18.92
CA ALA A 451 4.16 34.95 -18.96
C ALA A 451 5.56 34.96 -19.57
N GLN A 452 6.42 34.01 -19.19
CA GLN A 452 7.76 33.88 -19.77
C GLN A 452 7.71 33.58 -21.27
N GLN A 453 6.85 32.65 -21.69
CA GLN A 453 6.66 32.34 -23.11
C GLN A 453 6.18 33.58 -23.90
N HIS A 454 5.35 34.43 -23.30
CA HIS A 454 4.95 35.68 -23.92
C HIS A 454 6.12 36.68 -24.02
N LEU A 455 6.94 36.82 -22.97
CA LEU A 455 8.12 37.68 -23.00
C LEU A 455 9.15 37.23 -24.04
N ASP A 456 9.27 35.92 -24.27
CA ASP A 456 10.23 35.35 -25.23
C ASP A 456 9.77 35.54 -26.70
N HIS A 457 8.46 35.69 -26.94
CA HIS A 457 7.87 35.77 -28.29
C HIS A 457 7.46 37.16 -28.75
N THR A 458 7.46 38.15 -27.87
CA THR A 458 6.96 39.50 -28.19
C THR A 458 8.08 40.52 -28.07
N ASP A 459 8.21 41.39 -29.08
CA ASP A 459 8.72 42.74 -28.81
C ASP A 459 7.90 43.32 -27.64
N ALA A 460 8.49 44.15 -26.78
CA ALA A 460 7.87 44.61 -25.52
C ALA A 460 6.52 45.37 -25.67
N LEU A 461 5.96 45.43 -26.87
CA LEU A 461 4.74 46.12 -27.26
C LEU A 461 3.76 45.12 -27.89
N PRO A 462 2.47 45.14 -27.47
CA PRO A 462 1.41 44.39 -28.14
C PRO A 462 1.37 44.69 -29.65
N ALA A 463 0.97 43.69 -30.47
CA ALA A 463 0.86 43.84 -31.92
C ALA A 463 -0.12 44.94 -32.39
N THR A 464 -0.96 45.44 -31.48
CA THR A 464 -1.86 46.59 -31.70
C THR A 464 -1.16 47.95 -31.61
N ILE A 465 0.11 48.00 -31.19
CA ILE A 465 0.93 49.22 -31.19
C ILE A 465 1.69 49.28 -32.51
N VAL A 466 1.17 50.08 -33.45
CA VAL A 466 1.80 50.30 -34.74
C VAL A 466 2.64 51.59 -34.70
N PRO A 467 3.89 51.59 -35.22
CA PRO A 467 4.69 52.80 -35.30
C PRO A 467 4.00 53.90 -36.11
N GLY A 468 3.92 55.11 -35.56
CA GLY A 468 3.37 56.28 -36.24
C GLY A 468 1.87 56.52 -36.04
N GLU A 469 1.16 55.65 -35.33
CA GLU A 469 -0.26 55.84 -34.99
C GLU A 469 -0.44 56.54 -33.63
N PHE A 470 -1.49 57.35 -33.52
CA PHE A 470 -1.85 58.00 -32.27
C PHE A 470 -2.48 57.00 -31.30
N LEU A 471 -1.94 56.91 -30.10
CA LEU A 471 -2.41 56.01 -29.04
C LEU A 471 -2.76 56.80 -27.79
N THR A 472 -3.91 56.48 -27.20
CA THR A 472 -4.31 57.01 -25.90
C THR A 472 -4.05 55.98 -24.82
N PHE A 473 -3.31 56.37 -23.78
CA PHE A 473 -3.13 55.59 -22.57
C PHE A 473 -3.92 56.24 -21.44
N VAL A 474 -4.84 55.48 -20.84
CA VAL A 474 -5.59 55.89 -19.66
C VAL A 474 -5.02 55.12 -18.47
N TRP A 475 -4.56 55.83 -17.45
CA TRP A 475 -4.01 55.21 -16.25
C TRP A 475 -5.00 55.36 -15.11
N ASP A 476 -5.21 54.29 -14.36
CA ASP A 476 -6.06 54.28 -13.18
C ASP A 476 -5.39 53.50 -12.05
N ASN A 477 -5.72 53.86 -10.82
CA ASN A 477 -5.28 53.14 -9.64
C ASN A 477 -6.27 52.01 -9.35
N ILE A 478 -5.74 50.80 -9.28
CA ILE A 478 -6.44 49.62 -8.82
C ILE A 478 -6.02 49.38 -7.38
N ASP A 479 -6.89 49.84 -6.48
CA ASP A 479 -6.79 49.64 -5.05
C ASP A 479 -7.70 48.47 -4.63
N PHE A 480 -7.14 47.43 -4.03
CA PHE A 480 -7.90 46.29 -3.49
C PHE A 480 -7.71 46.17 -1.98
N GLY A 481 -8.81 45.88 -1.27
CA GLY A 481 -8.78 45.58 0.17
C GLY A 481 -8.50 46.80 1.06
N GLU A 482 -8.73 48.01 0.55
CA GLU A 482 -8.46 49.29 1.20
C GLU A 482 -9.15 49.45 2.57
N GLU A 483 -10.27 48.78 2.78
CA GLU A 483 -11.01 48.78 4.05
C GLU A 483 -10.40 47.85 5.11
N THR A 484 -9.09 47.96 5.34
CA THR A 484 -8.44 47.32 6.49
C THR A 484 -7.95 48.38 7.47
N LEU A 485 -8.37 48.27 8.74
CA LEU A 485 -7.93 49.16 9.83
C LEU A 485 -6.40 49.19 10.01
N THR A 486 -5.70 48.18 9.49
CA THR A 486 -4.24 48.04 9.63
C THR A 486 -3.46 48.41 8.37
N GLY A 487 -4.13 48.65 7.24
CA GLY A 487 -3.49 48.81 5.93
C GLY A 487 -2.69 47.59 5.44
N LYS A 488 -2.81 46.43 6.11
CA LYS A 488 -2.12 45.19 5.72
C LYS A 488 -3.00 44.36 4.80
N GLY A 489 -2.38 43.79 3.76
CA GLY A 489 -3.09 43.00 2.75
C GLY A 489 -3.82 43.84 1.70
N THR A 490 -3.56 45.16 1.68
CA THR A 490 -4.02 46.03 0.59
C THR A 490 -3.10 45.85 -0.62
N THR A 491 -3.67 45.97 -1.82
CA THR A 491 -2.92 46.04 -3.07
C THR A 491 -3.13 47.42 -3.65
N HIS A 492 -2.04 48.12 -3.95
CA HIS A 492 -2.04 49.40 -4.64
C HIS A 492 -1.25 49.23 -5.93
N SER A 493 -1.95 49.19 -7.06
CA SER A 493 -1.34 49.04 -8.39
C SER A 493 -1.84 50.15 -9.31
N THR A 494 -0.99 50.72 -10.14
CA THR A 494 -1.42 51.64 -11.20
C THR A 494 -1.40 50.87 -12.52
N ASN A 495 -2.56 50.76 -13.16
CA ASN A 495 -2.72 50.02 -14.40
C ASN A 495 -3.09 50.98 -15.53
N GLY A 496 -2.57 50.70 -16.74
CA GLY A 496 -2.86 51.46 -17.95
C GLY A 496 -3.75 50.67 -18.90
N LEU A 497 -4.78 51.31 -19.45
CA LEU A 497 -5.53 50.83 -20.61
C LEU A 497 -5.08 51.59 -21.86
N GLN A 498 -4.85 50.85 -22.94
CA GLN A 498 -4.54 51.40 -24.26
C GLN A 498 -5.81 51.44 -25.11
N SER A 499 -6.10 52.56 -25.76
CA SER A 499 -7.13 52.67 -26.79
C SER A 499 -6.58 53.31 -28.06
N SER A 500 -6.89 52.69 -29.21
CA SER A 500 -6.81 53.32 -30.54
C SER A 500 -8.11 54.07 -30.84
N GLU A 501 -8.07 54.99 -31.80
CA GLU A 501 -9.20 55.86 -32.16
C GLU A 501 -10.43 55.07 -32.67
N GLU A 502 -10.22 53.94 -33.37
CA GLU A 502 -11.31 53.05 -33.80
C GLU A 502 -12.07 52.40 -32.62
N SER A 503 -11.36 52.08 -31.53
CA SER A 503 -11.94 51.37 -30.37
C SER A 503 -12.86 52.24 -29.53
N MET A 504 -12.57 53.54 -29.42
CA MET A 504 -13.37 54.52 -28.67
C MET A 504 -14.78 54.71 -29.22
N THR A 505 -14.98 54.49 -30.52
CA THR A 505 -16.28 54.59 -31.19
C THR A 505 -17.22 53.43 -30.80
N SER A 506 -16.65 52.25 -30.47
CA SER A 506 -17.42 51.06 -30.10
C SER A 506 -17.84 51.02 -28.62
N LEU A 507 -17.03 51.59 -27.73
CA LEU A 507 -17.30 51.65 -26.28
C LEU A 507 -18.54 52.50 -25.97
N LYS A 508 -18.75 53.60 -26.72
CA LYS A 508 -19.96 54.43 -26.59
C LYS A 508 -21.27 53.71 -26.91
N TYR A 509 -21.23 52.56 -27.59
CA TYR A 509 -22.44 51.81 -27.98
C TYR A 509 -22.82 50.67 -27.01
N LYS A 510 -21.98 50.34 -26.01
CA LYS A 510 -22.27 49.26 -25.06
C LYS A 510 -22.83 49.73 -23.71
N GLU A 511 -22.76 51.01 -23.37
CA GLU A 511 -23.35 51.56 -22.14
C GLU A 511 -24.84 51.96 -22.27
N PHE A 512 -25.45 51.77 -23.45
CA PHE A 512 -26.89 51.92 -23.64
C PHE A 512 -27.49 50.68 -24.31
N ARG A 513 -27.61 49.58 -23.56
CA ARG A 513 -28.70 48.60 -23.74
C ARG A 513 -28.90 47.70 -22.54
#